data_AF-Q9W766-F1
#
_entry.id   AF-Q9W766-F1
#
_cell.length_a   1.000
_cell.length_b   1.000
_cell.length_c   1.000
_cell.angle_alpha   90.00
_cell.angle_beta   90.00
_cell.angle_gamma   90.00
#
_symmetry.space_group_name_H-M   'P 1'
#
loop_
_entity.id
_entity.type
_entity.pdbx_description
1 polymer ?
#
loop_
_entity_poly.entity_id
_entity_poly.type
_entity_poly.pdbx_seq_one_letter_code
_entity_poly.pdbx_strand_id
1 'polypeptide(L)'
;VPDVGNFQTFDGDLKWDHNDITYRVLNHSPDLDADVIDDAFVRAFKVWSDVSPLTFTQIYSGEADIMILFGSDDHGDPYPFDGKDGLLAHAYPPGEGVHPDTHFDDHE
;
A
#
# COMPACT_ATOMS: atom_id res chain seq x y z
N VAL A 1 -10.81 2.40 3.63
CA VAL A 1 -10.80 3.82 3.17
C VAL A 1 -12.22 4.38 3.29
N PRO A 2 -12.44 5.49 4.00
CA PRO A 2 -13.80 5.99 4.27
C PRO A 2 -14.40 6.77 3.08
N ASP A 3 -15.68 6.52 2.76
CA ASP A 3 -16.41 7.21 1.70
C ASP A 3 -16.88 8.62 2.09
N VAL A 4 -17.24 8.84 3.35
CA VAL A 4 -17.59 10.16 3.92
C VAL A 4 -17.19 10.20 5.40
N GLY A 5 -16.11 10.89 5.74
CA GLY A 5 -15.74 11.34 7.10
C GLY A 5 -15.40 10.28 8.17
N ASN A 6 -14.12 10.22 8.54
CA ASN A 6 -13.61 10.63 9.86
C ASN A 6 -12.31 11.38 9.52
N PHE A 7 -12.24 12.69 9.74
CA PHE A 7 -11.03 13.45 9.41
C PHE A 7 -9.90 13.02 10.34
N GLN A 8 -9.02 12.12 9.89
CA GLN A 8 -7.62 12.28 10.23
C GLN A 8 -7.09 13.38 9.32
N THR A 9 -6.63 14.47 9.92
CA THR A 9 -5.85 15.47 9.19
C THR A 9 -4.50 14.84 8.92
N PHE A 10 -4.35 14.27 7.72
CA PHE A 10 -3.02 14.05 7.17
C PHE A 10 -2.44 15.44 6.95
N ASP A 11 -1.34 15.74 7.64
CA ASP A 11 -0.69 17.04 7.53
C ASP A 11 0.00 17.15 6.16
N GLY A 12 -0.13 18.32 5.52
CA GLY A 12 0.54 18.62 4.25
C GLY A 12 -0.34 18.61 3.01
N ASP A 13 0.31 18.72 1.85
CA ASP A 13 -0.30 18.51 0.53
C ASP A 13 -0.15 17.03 0.18
N LEU A 14 -1.26 16.29 0.07
CA LEU A 14 -1.31 14.82 -0.02
C LEU A 14 -0.93 14.32 -1.41
N LYS A 15 0.24 14.75 -1.87
CA LYS A 15 0.79 14.52 -3.20
C LYS A 15 2.29 14.35 -3.07
N TRP A 16 2.83 13.33 -3.75
CA TRP A 16 4.28 13.17 -3.89
C TRP A 16 4.93 14.42 -4.48
N ASP A 17 6.02 14.85 -3.86
CA ASP A 17 6.83 16.00 -4.29
C ASP A 17 7.86 15.63 -5.38
N HIS A 18 7.96 14.33 -5.68
CA HIS A 18 8.77 13.75 -6.73
C HIS A 18 7.94 12.78 -7.59
N ASN A 19 8.46 12.41 -8.77
CA ASN A 19 7.77 11.52 -9.70
C ASN A 19 8.30 10.08 -9.67
N ASP A 20 9.51 9.87 -9.19
CA ASP A 20 10.15 8.55 -9.15
C ASP A 20 9.87 7.85 -7.82
N ILE A 21 8.71 7.21 -7.74
CA ILE A 21 8.19 6.60 -6.52
C ILE A 21 8.82 5.22 -6.34
N THR A 22 9.30 4.92 -5.14
CA THR A 22 9.78 3.59 -4.77
C THR A 22 8.70 2.81 -4.03
N TYR A 23 8.66 1.49 -4.23
CA TYR A 23 7.80 0.62 -3.45
C TYR A 23 8.54 -0.61 -2.97
N ARG A 24 8.07 -1.20 -1.88
CA ARG A 24 8.65 -2.43 -1.32
C ARG A 24 7.55 -3.34 -0.80
N VAL A 25 7.60 -4.60 -1.23
CA VAL A 25 6.76 -5.68 -0.69
C VAL A 25 7.47 -6.24 0.53
N LEU A 26 6.86 -6.11 1.71
CA LEU A 26 7.43 -6.53 3.00
C LEU A 26 7.30 -8.03 3.24
N ASN A 27 6.16 -8.59 2.85
CA ASN A 27 5.85 -10.02 2.90
C ASN A 27 4.89 -10.36 1.75
N HIS A 28 4.60 -11.65 1.61
CA HIS A 28 3.72 -12.20 0.59
C HIS A 28 2.65 -13.05 1.27
N SER A 29 1.41 -12.96 0.79
CA SER A 29 0.34 -13.87 1.15
C SER A 29 0.72 -15.32 0.77
N PRO A 30 0.38 -16.33 1.59
CA PRO A 30 0.63 -17.73 1.25
C PRO A 30 -0.27 -18.28 0.12
N ASP A 31 -1.29 -17.53 -0.30
CA ASP A 31 -2.28 -17.99 -1.27
C ASP A 31 -1.79 -17.97 -2.73
N LEU A 32 -0.72 -17.21 -3.00
CA LEU A 32 -0.12 -17.08 -4.32
C LEU A 32 1.40 -17.17 -4.25
N ASP A 33 2.02 -17.64 -5.32
CA ASP A 33 3.48 -17.59 -5.47
C ASP A 33 3.96 -16.13 -5.44
N ALA A 34 5.09 -15.88 -4.77
CA ALA A 34 5.65 -14.54 -4.63
C ALA A 34 5.85 -13.81 -5.98
N ASP A 35 6.27 -14.53 -7.03
CA ASP A 35 6.44 -13.97 -8.38
C ASP A 35 5.11 -13.48 -8.98
N VAL A 36 3.99 -14.13 -8.65
CA VAL A 36 2.65 -13.73 -9.11
C VAL A 36 2.20 -12.47 -8.40
N ILE A 37 2.46 -12.38 -7.09
CA ILE A 37 2.17 -11.19 -6.29
C ILE A 37 3.01 -10.00 -6.77
N ASP A 38 4.31 -10.21 -6.97
CA ASP A 38 5.21 -9.17 -7.47
C ASP A 38 4.78 -8.67 -8.87
N ASP A 39 4.43 -9.56 -9.79
CA ASP A 39 3.88 -9.18 -11.11
C ASP A 39 2.55 -8.41 -10.98
N ALA A 40 1.68 -8.82 -10.07
CA ALA A 40 0.41 -8.14 -9.84
C ALA A 40 0.63 -6.69 -9.40
N PHE A 41 1.58 -6.43 -8.49
CA PHE A 41 1.92 -5.07 -8.08
C PHE A 41 2.57 -4.25 -9.19
N VAL A 42 3.48 -4.84 -9.97
CA VAL A 42 4.04 -4.18 -11.16
C VAL A 42 2.93 -3.73 -12.12
N ARG A 43 1.96 -4.61 -12.39
CA ARG A 43 0.82 -4.27 -13.27
C ARG A 43 -0.12 -3.26 -12.64
N ALA A 44 -0.34 -3.30 -11.34
CA ALA A 44 -1.17 -2.31 -10.63
C ALA A 44 -0.55 -0.91 -10.74
N PHE A 45 0.75 -0.77 -10.50
CA PHE A 45 1.45 0.52 -10.65
C PHE A 45 1.49 1.00 -12.10
N LYS A 46 1.57 0.07 -13.07
CA LYS A 46 1.53 0.41 -14.49
C LYS A 46 0.26 1.17 -14.90
N VAL A 47 -0.89 0.88 -14.29
CA VAL A 47 -2.15 1.59 -14.56
C VAL A 47 -1.99 3.10 -14.35
N TRP A 48 -1.23 3.52 -13.34
CA TRP A 48 -1.02 4.92 -13.01
C TRP A 48 0.12 5.56 -13.81
N SER A 49 1.21 4.84 -14.05
CA SER A 49 2.33 5.36 -14.84
C SER A 49 2.01 5.51 -16.34
N ASP A 50 1.04 4.74 -16.86
CA ASP A 50 0.60 4.87 -18.26
C ASP A 50 -0.08 6.23 -18.56
N VAL A 51 -0.56 6.94 -17.54
CA VAL A 51 -1.33 8.19 -17.68
C VAL A 51 -0.80 9.36 -16.85
N SER A 52 0.40 9.21 -16.26
CA SER A 52 1.03 10.26 -15.47
C SER A 52 2.55 10.28 -15.68
N PRO A 53 3.25 11.33 -15.23
CA PRO A 53 4.71 11.34 -15.22
C PRO A 53 5.34 10.43 -14.14
N LEU A 54 4.53 9.76 -13.31
CA LEU A 54 5.01 8.93 -12.21
C LEU A 54 5.71 7.68 -12.73
N THR A 55 6.83 7.33 -12.12
CA THR A 55 7.49 6.04 -12.29
C THR A 55 7.46 5.28 -10.97
N PHE A 56 7.47 3.96 -11.04
CA PHE A 56 7.43 3.09 -9.86
C PHE A 56 8.58 2.10 -9.93
N THR A 57 9.43 2.08 -8.89
CA THR A 57 10.60 1.20 -8.82
C THR A 57 10.54 0.35 -7.56
N GLN A 58 10.56 -0.97 -7.73
CA GLN A 58 10.65 -1.87 -6.58
C GLN A 58 12.05 -1.81 -5.96
N ILE A 59 12.11 -1.63 -4.64
CA ILE A 59 13.32 -1.80 -3.85
C ILE A 59 13.16 -2.97 -2.89
N TYR A 60 14.27 -3.63 -2.55
CA TYR A 60 14.26 -4.86 -1.76
C TYR A 60 14.83 -4.68 -0.34
N SER A 61 15.31 -3.48 -0.02
CA SER A 61 15.92 -3.16 1.26
C SER A 61 15.76 -1.69 1.59
N GLY A 62 15.71 -1.36 2.88
CA GLY A 62 15.49 0.01 3.34
C GLY A 62 14.01 0.40 3.32
N GLU A 63 13.77 1.69 3.48
CA GLU A 63 12.45 2.31 3.46
C GLU A 63 12.14 2.80 2.05
N ALA A 64 10.92 2.54 1.59
CA ALA A 64 10.40 2.95 0.29
C ALA A 64 9.28 3.97 0.49
N ASP A 65 8.93 4.71 -0.56
CA ASP A 65 7.80 5.64 -0.52
C ASP A 65 6.48 4.90 -0.29
N ILE A 66 6.33 3.69 -0.85
CA ILE A 66 5.16 2.83 -0.63
C ILE A 66 5.61 1.48 -0.05
N MET A 67 5.24 1.21 1.19
CA MET A 67 5.50 -0.06 1.85
C MET A 67 4.24 -0.92 1.84
N ILE A 68 4.32 -2.11 1.22
CA ILE A 68 3.18 -3.01 1.02
C ILE A 68 3.27 -4.19 1.98
N LEU A 69 2.20 -4.46 2.72
CA LEU A 69 2.11 -5.52 3.72
C LEU A 69 0.80 -6.32 3.55
N PHE A 70 0.87 -7.63 3.70
CA PHE A 70 -0.26 -8.50 3.98
C PHE A 70 -0.35 -8.72 5.49
N GLY A 71 -1.52 -8.45 6.09
CA GLY A 71 -1.75 -8.57 7.52
C GLY A 71 -3.17 -9.02 7.83
N SER A 72 -3.42 -9.51 9.04
CA SER A 72 -4.74 -9.98 9.47
C SER A 72 -5.10 -9.32 10.80
N ASP A 73 -6.39 -9.04 11.00
CA ASP A 73 -6.91 -8.38 12.21
C ASP A 73 -6.05 -7.16 12.59
N ASP A 74 -5.44 -7.14 13.78
CA ASP A 74 -4.44 -6.15 14.19
C ASP A 74 -3.09 -6.41 13.53
N HIS A 75 -2.69 -5.49 12.66
CA HIS A 75 -1.48 -5.57 11.83
C HIS A 75 -0.54 -4.37 12.03
N GLY A 76 -0.65 -3.68 13.17
CA GLY A 76 0.35 -2.68 13.59
C GLY A 76 0.01 -1.22 13.26
N ASP A 77 -1.20 -0.94 12.80
CA ASP A 77 -1.77 0.41 12.69
C ASP A 77 -3.13 0.52 13.42
N PRO A 78 -3.71 1.73 13.56
CA PRO A 78 -4.99 1.92 14.26
C PRO A 78 -6.25 1.37 13.54
N TYR A 79 -6.13 0.70 12.40
CA TYR A 79 -7.22 0.28 11.53
C TYR A 79 -7.22 -1.24 11.29
N PRO A 80 -7.53 -2.06 12.30
CA PRO A 80 -7.52 -3.51 12.13
C PRO A 80 -8.50 -3.98 11.05
N PHE A 81 -8.17 -5.08 10.39
CA PHE A 81 -9.07 -5.81 9.50
C PHE A 81 -10.16 -6.56 10.29
N ASP A 82 -11.24 -6.93 9.61
CA ASP A 82 -12.43 -7.59 10.17
C ASP A 82 -12.59 -9.06 9.75
N GLY A 83 -11.58 -9.60 9.05
CA GLY A 83 -11.54 -10.97 8.56
C GLY A 83 -12.28 -11.15 7.24
N LYS A 84 -12.42 -12.42 6.83
CA LYS A 84 -12.86 -12.81 5.49
C LYS A 84 -14.14 -12.11 5.00
N ASP A 85 -14.13 -11.71 3.73
CA ASP A 85 -15.19 -11.09 2.94
C ASP A 85 -15.55 -9.65 3.39
N GLY A 86 -14.73 -9.05 4.24
CA GLY A 86 -14.93 -7.73 4.84
C GLY A 86 -14.12 -6.62 4.15
N LEU A 87 -13.34 -5.88 4.95
CA LEU A 87 -12.40 -4.88 4.50
C LEU A 87 -11.18 -5.57 3.86
N LEU A 88 -11.13 -5.57 2.53
CA LEU A 88 -10.10 -6.27 1.78
C LEU A 88 -8.70 -5.65 1.90
N ALA A 89 -8.63 -4.33 2.04
CA ALA A 89 -7.40 -3.56 2.03
C ALA A 89 -7.63 -2.12 2.48
N HIS A 90 -6.56 -1.43 2.88
CA HIS A 90 -6.55 0.03 2.99
C HIS A 90 -5.18 0.59 2.59
N ALA A 91 -5.13 1.91 2.37
CA ALA A 91 -3.89 2.61 2.12
C ALA A 91 -3.92 4.02 2.72
N TYR A 92 -2.73 4.54 3.03
CA TYR A 92 -2.50 5.90 3.48
C TYR A 92 -2.16 6.83 2.30
N PRO A 93 -2.47 8.13 2.39
CA PRO A 93 -2.10 9.10 1.36
C PRO A 93 -0.58 9.39 1.39
N PRO A 94 -0.03 9.98 0.31
CA PRO A 94 1.35 10.46 0.29
C PRO A 94 1.67 11.39 1.46
N GLY A 95 2.80 11.16 2.13
CA GLY A 95 3.30 12.00 3.22
C GLY A 95 4.42 11.34 4.02
N GLU A 96 5.09 12.10 4.90
CA GLU A 96 6.05 11.53 5.86
C GLU A 96 5.27 10.84 7.00
N GLY A 97 5.54 9.55 7.25
CA GLY A 97 4.78 8.75 8.22
C GLY A 97 5.49 7.47 8.66
N VAL A 98 4.95 6.84 9.72
CA VAL A 98 5.56 5.67 10.42
C VAL A 98 4.99 4.33 9.96
N HIS A 99 3.88 4.34 9.23
CA HIS A 99 3.10 3.13 8.93
C HIS A 99 3.31 2.71 7.48
N PRO A 100 3.30 1.40 7.18
CA PRO A 100 3.33 0.95 5.81
C PRO A 100 2.10 1.49 5.06
N ASP A 101 2.31 2.00 3.86
CA ASP A 101 1.29 2.80 3.19
C ASP A 101 0.16 1.98 2.58
N THR A 102 0.32 0.68 2.37
CA THR A 102 -0.72 -0.14 1.74
C THR A 102 -0.79 -1.52 2.39
N HIS A 103 -1.95 -1.83 2.96
CA HIS A 103 -2.21 -3.09 3.65
C HIS A 103 -3.31 -3.87 2.93
N PHE A 104 -3.09 -5.17 2.78
CA PHE A 104 -4.05 -6.14 2.25
C PHE A 104 -4.42 -7.14 3.36
N ASP A 105 -5.69 -7.48 3.50
CA ASP A 105 -6.15 -8.48 4.47
C ASP A 105 -5.72 -9.89 4.00
N ASP A 106 -4.95 -10.59 4.82
CA ASP A 106 -4.46 -11.96 4.54
C ASP A 106 -5.47 -13.06 4.95
N HIS A 107 -6.68 -12.67 5.37
CA HIS A 107 -7.81 -13.59 5.57
C HIS A 107 -8.71 -13.79 4.33
N GLU A 108 -8.44 -13.07 3.23
CA GLU A 108 -9.22 -13.12 1.98
C GLU A 108 -8.84 -14.29 1.06
#